data_AF-A0A950QI25-F1
#
_entry.id   AF-A0A950QI25-F1
#
_cell.length_a   1.000
_cell.length_b   1.000
_cell.length_c   1.000
_cell.angle_alpha   90.00
_cell.angle_beta   90.00
_cell.angle_gamma   90.00
#
_symmetry.space_group_name_H-M   'P 1'
#
loop_
_entity.id
_entity.type
_entity.pdbx_description
1 polymer ?
#
loop_
_entity_poly.entity_id
_entity_poly.type
_entity_poly.pdbx_seq_one_letter_code
_entity_poly.pdbx_strand_id
1 'polypeptide(L)' 'FVLGGFAEVTTTKVTVLAEEAMPMADVDTVALDERIKDAEEDILLAKSESDRARAVDTVDALRTLRASL' A
#
# COMPACT_ATOMS: atom_id res chain seq x y z
N PHE A 1 9.93 0.54 -1.37
CA PHE A 1 8.53 0.99 -1.29
C PHE A 1 8.02 0.87 0.15
N VAL A 2 7.16 1.78 0.58
CA VAL A 2 6.48 1.77 1.88
C VAL A 2 4.99 1.86 1.61
N LEU A 3 4.21 0.91 2.15
CA LEU A 3 2.76 0.87 2.02
C LEU A 3 2.16 1.26 3.38
N GLY A 4 1.56 2.45 3.43
CA GLY A 4 0.91 2.98 4.62
C GLY A 4 1.85 3.28 5.80
N GLY A 5 1.27 3.84 6.87
CA GLY A 5 1.96 4.12 8.12
C GLY A 5 2.08 5.62 8.46
N PHE A 6 3.06 5.96 9.28
CA PHE A 6 3.24 7.31 9.84
C PHE A 6 4.69 7.77 9.72
N ALA A 7 4.88 9.04 9.39
CA ALA A 7 6.17 9.70 9.45
C ALA A 7 6.21 10.65 10.64
N GLU A 8 7.05 10.35 11.62
CA GLU A 8 7.37 11.26 12.70
C GLU A 8 8.55 12.14 12.28
N VAL A 9 8.34 13.46 12.29
CA VAL A 9 9.33 14.45 11.87
C VAL A 9 9.66 15.37 13.03
N THR A 10 10.94 15.45 13.37
CA THR A 10 11.50 16.38 14.36
C THR A 10 12.54 17.29 13.69
N THR A 11 13.04 18.30 14.39
CA THR A 11 14.07 19.21 13.86
C THR A 11 15.39 18.52 13.53
N THR A 12 15.66 17.35 14.12
CA THR A 12 16.94 16.64 13.95
C THR A 12 16.80 15.26 13.31
N LYS A 13 15.59 14.69 13.24
CA LYS A 13 15.37 13.32 12.77
C LYS A 13 14.00 13.14 12.12
N VAL A 14 13.94 12.26 11.12
CA VAL A 14 12.70 11.65 10.60
C VAL A 14 12.70 10.15 10.92
N THR A 15 11.58 9.65 11.43
CA THR A 15 11.34 8.21 11.62
C THR A 15 10.08 7.83 10.86
N VAL A 16 10.17 6.86 9.97
CA VAL A 16 9.01 6.32 9.23
C VAL A 16 8.65 4.97 9.82
N LEU A 17 7.43 4.87 10.33
CA LEU A 17 6.81 3.66 10.84
C LEU A 17 5.87 3.15 9.75
N ALA A 18 6.31 2.14 9.02
CA ALA A 18 5.57 1.55 7.92
C ALA A 18 4.77 0.34 8.40
N GLU A 19 3.57 0.15 7.84
CA GLU A 19 2.84 -1.12 8.01
C GLU A 19 3.49 -2.23 7.18
N GLU A 20 3.89 -1.92 5.96
CA GLU A 20 4.70 -2.78 5.11
C GLU A 20 5.81 -1.97 4.43
N ALA A 21 7.03 -2.53 4.38
CA ALA A 21 8.16 -1.94 3.68
C ALA A 21 8.94 -3.03 2.94
N MET A 22 9.24 -2.79 1.66
CA MET A 22 10.01 -3.72 0.84
C MET A 22 11.05 -2.99 -0.02
N PRO A 23 12.22 -3.58 -0.29
CA PRO A 23 13.18 -3.03 -1.24
C PRO A 23 12.58 -2.97 -2.65
N MET A 24 12.89 -1.90 -3.41
CA MET A 24 12.39 -1.77 -4.80
C MET A 24 12.90 -2.89 -5.72
N ALA A 25 14.11 -3.40 -5.45
CA ALA A 25 14.71 -4.49 -6.22
C ALA A 25 13.95 -5.83 -6.07
N ASP A 26 13.15 -5.97 -5.01
CA ASP A 26 12.41 -7.19 -4.70
C ASP A 26 10.95 -7.12 -5.16
N VAL A 27 10.57 -6.06 -5.89
CA VAL A 27 9.20 -5.89 -6.39
C VAL A 27 9.01 -6.69 -7.67
N ASP A 28 8.21 -7.76 -7.58
CA ASP A 28 7.74 -8.54 -8.72
C ASP A 28 6.46 -7.93 -9.30
N THR A 29 6.49 -7.59 -10.59
CA THR A 29 5.37 -6.99 -11.31
C THR A 29 4.18 -7.94 -11.44
N VAL A 30 4.41 -9.24 -11.62
CA VAL A 30 3.32 -10.22 -11.76
C VAL A 30 2.58 -10.36 -10.43
N ALA A 31 3.33 -10.55 -9.34
CA ALA A 31 2.75 -10.62 -8.00
C ALA A 31 2.07 -9.30 -7.61
N LEU A 32 2.59 -8.15 -8.05
CA LEU A 32 1.97 -6.85 -7.79
C LEU A 32 0.61 -6.71 -8.50
N ASP A 33 0.47 -7.17 -9.74
CA ASP A 33 -0.81 -7.14 -10.46
C ASP A 33 -1.85 -8.04 -9.80
N GLU A 34 -1.44 -9.21 -9.32
CA GLU A 34 -2.30 -10.11 -8.53
C GLU A 34 -2.77 -9.44 -7.24
N ARG A 35 -1.84 -8.81 -6.48
CA ARG A 35 -2.19 -8.07 -5.26
C ARG A 35 -3.15 -6.91 -5.52
N ILE A 36 -3.00 -6.19 -6.63
CA ILE A 36 -3.93 -5.10 -7.01
C ILE A 36 -5.33 -5.67 -7.24
N LYS A 37 -5.43 -6.77 -7.99
CA LYS A 37 -6.71 -7.41 -8.27
C LYS A 37 -7.39 -7.92 -7.00
N ASP A 38 -6.65 -8.58 -6.11
CA ASP A 38 -7.19 -9.07 -4.85
C ASP A 38 -7.72 -7.92 -3.98
N ALA A 39 -6.97 -6.81 -3.90
CA ALA A 39 -7.40 -5.62 -3.16
C ALA A 39 -8.63 -4.93 -3.80
N GLU A 40 -8.78 -4.98 -5.13
CA GLU A 40 -9.99 -4.50 -5.81
C GLU A 40 -11.21 -5.39 -5.50
N GLU A 41 -11.02 -6.70 -5.42
CA GLU A 41 -12.05 -7.64 -4.98
C GLU A 41 -12.45 -7.38 -3.52
N ASP A 42 -11.50 -7.04 -2.64
CA ASP A 42 -11.77 -6.66 -1.24
C ASP A 42 -12.66 -5.42 -1.12
N ILE A 43 -12.54 -4.44 -2.01
CA ILE A 43 -13.45 -3.27 -2.05
C ILE A 43 -14.91 -3.73 -2.29
N LEU A 44 -15.10 -4.70 -3.18
CA LEU A 44 -16.42 -5.23 -3.53
C LEU A 44 -17.00 -6.12 -2.45
N LEU A 45 -16.15 -6.86 -1.73
CA LEU A 45 -16.53 -7.80 -0.68
C LEU A 45 -16.60 -7.16 0.71
N ALA A 46 -16.16 -5.90 0.85
CA ALA A 46 -16.16 -5.16 2.10
C ALA A 46 -17.55 -5.12 2.75
N LYS A 47 -17.62 -5.50 4.02
CA LYS A 47 -18.86 -5.56 4.81
C LYS A 47 -19.14 -4.29 5.60
N SER A 48 -18.15 -3.40 5.68
CA SER A 48 -18.23 -2.13 6.38
C SER A 48 -17.56 -1.03 5.55
N GLU A 49 -17.96 0.22 5.81
CA GLU A 49 -17.33 1.38 5.18
C GLU A 49 -15.84 1.49 5.54
N SER A 50 -15.47 1.14 6.77
CA SER A 50 -14.06 1.11 7.20
C SER A 50 -13.23 0.05 6.47
N ASP A 51 -13.80 -1.12 6.21
CA ASP A 51 -13.09 -2.15 5.42
C ASP A 51 -12.92 -1.71 3.98
N ARG A 52 -13.97 -1.10 3.42
CA ARG A 52 -13.94 -0.56 2.06
C ARG A 52 -12.91 0.56 1.91
N ALA A 53 -12.86 1.49 2.87
CA ALA A 53 -11.89 2.58 2.86
C ALA A 53 -10.45 2.04 2.88
N ARG A 54 -10.15 1.08 3.77
CA ARG A 54 -8.82 0.43 3.82
C ARG A 54 -8.45 -0.28 2.53
N ALA A 55 -9.41 -0.98 1.91
CA ALA A 55 -9.17 -1.65 0.63
C ALA A 55 -8.91 -0.64 -0.50
N VAL A 56 -9.63 0.48 -0.54
CA VAL A 56 -9.38 1.58 -1.48
C VAL A 56 -7.97 2.16 -1.29
N ASP A 57 -7.58 2.48 -0.05
CA ASP A 57 -6.25 3.02 0.25
C ASP A 57 -5.14 2.04 -0.21
N THR A 58 -5.37 0.74 -0.03
CA THR A 58 -4.44 -0.32 -0.45
C THR A 58 -4.32 -0.38 -1.98
N VAL A 59 -5.45 -0.37 -2.70
CA VAL A 59 -5.45 -0.36 -4.18
C VAL A 59 -4.71 0.86 -4.72
N ASP A 60 -4.96 2.04 -4.16
CA ASP A 60 -4.32 3.29 -4.61
C ASP A 60 -2.81 3.27 -4.37
N ALA A 61 -2.37 2.77 -3.21
CA ALA A 61 -0.94 2.60 -2.91
C ALA A 61 -0.26 1.62 -3.88
N LEU A 62 -0.87 0.45 -4.14
CA LEU A 62 -0.31 -0.57 -5.03
C LEU A 62 -0.27 -0.10 -6.48
N ARG A 63 -1.30 0.62 -6.96
CA ARG A 63 -1.30 1.24 -8.29
C ARG A 63 -0.23 2.32 -8.42
N THR A 64 -0.02 3.12 -7.38
CA THR A 64 1.05 4.12 -7.34
C THR A 64 2.42 3.45 -7.46
N LEU A 65 2.65 2.36 -6.72
CA LEU A 65 3.87 1.56 -6.87
C LEU A 65 4.00 1.06 -8.32
N ARG A 66 2.94 0.47 -8.87
CA ARG A 66 2.97 -0.08 -10.24
C ARG A 66 3.30 0.97 -11.30
N ALA A 67 2.82 2.20 -11.14
CA ALA A 67 3.11 3.30 -12.07
C ALA A 67 4.55 3.84 -11.93
N SER A 68 5.25 3.52 -10.84
CA SER A 68 6.62 3.98 -10.57
C SER A 68 7.72 3.00 -10.99
N LEU A 69 7.34 1.79 -11.41
CA LEU A 69 8.23 0.75 -11.96
C LEU A 69 8.42 0.95 -13.47
#